data_AF-A0A354T6C1-F1
#
_entry.id   AF-A0A354T6C1-F1
#
_cell.length_a   1.000
_cell.length_b   1.000
_cell.length_c   1.000
_cell.angle_alpha   90.00
_cell.angle_beta   90.00
_cell.angle_gamma   90.00
#
_symmetry.space_group_name_H-M   'P 1'
#
loop_
_entity.id
_entity.type
_entity.pdbx_description
1 polymer ?
#
loop_
_entity_poly.entity_id
_entity_poly.type
_entity_poly.pdbx_seq_one_letter_code
_entity_poly.pdbx_strand_id
1 'polypeptide(L)' 'MKSAAALAMAAGLAMIATSPAIAVSSKVREACGADYKRFCPKYEPNSTKARQCMRSVGKRLSVGCIDALADAGEIRRPKR' A
#
# COMPACT_ATOMS: atom_id res chain seq x y z
N MET A 1 -44.96 -26.09 -28.81
CA MET A 1 -44.53 -26.02 -30.22
C MET A 1 -44.20 -24.57 -30.56
N LYS A 2 -43.03 -24.33 -31.15
CA LYS A 2 -42.58 -23.14 -31.91
C LYS A 2 -41.88 -22.00 -31.14
N SER A 3 -40.59 -21.98 -31.44
CA SER A 3 -39.49 -21.06 -31.14
C SER A 3 -39.67 -19.62 -31.61
N ALA A 4 -38.88 -18.71 -31.03
CA ALA A 4 -38.05 -17.66 -31.65
C ALA A 4 -37.89 -16.51 -30.62
N ALA A 5 -36.67 -16.24 -30.14
CA ALA A 5 -35.81 -15.14 -30.61
C ALA A 5 -36.41 -13.75 -30.24
N ALA A 6 -35.72 -12.77 -29.67
CA ALA A 6 -34.29 -12.51 -29.59
C ALA A 6 -34.06 -11.36 -28.58
N LEU A 7 -32.81 -11.23 -28.12
CA LEU A 7 -32.11 -9.97 -27.89
C LEU A 7 -32.79 -8.92 -26.99
N ALA A 8 -32.67 -9.10 -25.66
CA ALA A 8 -32.67 -7.97 -24.73
C ALA A 8 -31.23 -7.72 -24.26
N MET A 9 -30.59 -6.74 -24.87
CA MET A 9 -29.23 -6.29 -24.59
C MET A 9 -29.21 -5.66 -23.19
N ALA A 10 -28.88 -6.45 -22.17
CA ALA A 10 -28.69 -5.95 -20.81
C ALA A 10 -27.39 -5.13 -20.76
N ALA A 11 -27.52 -3.82 -20.91
CA ALA A 11 -26.46 -2.85 -20.69
C ALA A 11 -26.11 -2.81 -19.19
N GLY A 12 -25.29 -3.75 -18.74
CA GLY A 12 -24.68 -3.70 -17.41
C GLY A 12 -23.58 -2.63 -17.40
N LEU A 13 -23.84 -1.49 -16.75
CA LEU A 13 -22.78 -0.56 -16.38
C LEU A 13 -21.89 -1.23 -15.33
N ALA A 14 -20.79 -1.84 -15.78
CA ALA A 14 -19.72 -2.30 -14.91
C ALA A 14 -19.01 -1.07 -14.33
N MET A 15 -19.32 -0.73 -13.08
CA MET A 15 -18.57 0.25 -12.29
C MET A 15 -17.20 -0.36 -11.96
N ILE A 16 -16.18 0.00 -12.73
CA ILE A 16 -14.81 -0.42 -12.47
C ILE A 16 -14.31 0.40 -11.27
N ALA A 17 -14.39 -0.16 -10.07
CA ALA A 17 -13.76 0.41 -8.89
C ALA A 17 -12.24 0.25 -9.01
N THR A 18 -11.57 1.21 -9.64
CA THR A 18 -10.10 1.31 -9.62
C THR A 18 -9.66 1.63 -8.19
N SER A 19 -9.33 0.59 -7.42
CA SER A 19 -8.68 0.76 -6.13
C SER A 19 -7.25 1.25 -6.36
N PRO A 20 -6.81 2.38 -5.76
CA PRO A 20 -5.44 2.81 -5.88
C PRO A 20 -4.55 1.78 -5.18
N ALA A 21 -3.78 1.01 -5.95
CA ALA A 21 -2.68 0.24 -5.42
C ALA A 21 -1.65 1.22 -4.87
N ILE A 22 -1.58 1.39 -3.56
CA ILE A 22 -0.57 2.24 -2.91
C ILE A 22 0.78 1.56 -3.09
N ALA A 23 1.44 1.86 -4.21
CA ALA A 23 2.81 1.46 -4.47
C ALA A 23 3.72 2.08 -3.40
N VAL A 24 4.50 1.22 -2.73
CA VAL A 24 5.56 1.71 -1.84
C VAL A 24 6.55 2.48 -2.70
N SER A 25 6.76 3.77 -2.39
CA SER A 25 7.74 4.58 -3.12
C SER A 25 9.12 3.93 -3.00
N SER A 26 9.88 3.90 -4.10
CA SER A 26 11.27 3.41 -4.12
C SER A 26 12.13 4.09 -3.06
N LYS A 27 11.84 5.37 -2.77
CA LYS A 27 12.46 6.15 -1.69
C LYS A 27 12.26 5.53 -0.31
N VAL A 28 11.05 5.08 0.01
CA VAL A 28 10.76 4.41 1.29
C VAL A 28 11.55 3.10 1.38
N ARG A 29 11.60 2.33 0.29
CA ARG A 29 12.32 1.05 0.26
C ARG A 29 13.83 1.24 0.50
N GLU A 30 14.41 2.26 -0.11
CA GLU A 30 15.82 2.60 0.03
C GLU A 30 16.14 3.11 1.46
N ALA A 31 15.39 4.11 1.94
CA ALA A 31 15.63 4.72 3.25
C ALA A 31 15.36 3.76 4.41
N CYS A 32 14.32 2.93 4.31
CA CYS A 32 13.89 2.06 5.39
C CYS A 32 14.50 0.64 5.34
N GLY A 33 15.34 0.32 4.36
CA GLY A 33 15.82 -1.05 4.15
C GLY A 33 16.56 -1.66 5.35
N ALA A 34 17.38 -0.86 6.04
CA ALA A 34 18.08 -1.31 7.25
C ALA A 34 17.13 -1.46 8.45
N ASP A 35 16.25 -0.48 8.67
CA ASP A 35 15.24 -0.52 9.73
C ASP A 35 14.29 -1.70 9.56
N TYR A 36 13.89 -1.98 8.32
CA TYR A 36 13.05 -3.11 7.98
C TYR A 36 13.67 -4.44 8.44
N LYS A 37 14.93 -4.67 8.08
CA LYS A 37 15.66 -5.89 8.48
C LYS A 37 15.79 -6.01 10.00
N ARG A 38 15.89 -4.87 10.71
CA ARG A 38 16.04 -4.82 12.16
C ARG A 38 14.74 -5.07 12.92
N PHE A 39 13.64 -4.45 12.48
CA PHE A 39 12.39 -4.42 13.24
C PHE A 39 11.29 -5.31 12.66
N CYS A 40 11.29 -5.57 11.36
CA CYS A 40 10.22 -6.24 10.64
C CYS A 40 10.66 -7.43 9.75
N PRO A 41 11.70 -8.22 10.10
CA PRO A 41 12.25 -9.25 9.21
C PRO A 41 11.30 -10.42 8.92
N LYS A 42 10.25 -10.59 9.73
CA LYS A 42 9.26 -11.67 9.60
C LYS A 42 8.29 -11.48 8.42
N TYR A 43 8.16 -10.25 7.92
CA TYR A 43 7.23 -9.94 6.84
C TYR A 43 7.92 -10.03 5.48
N GLU A 44 7.14 -10.06 4.41
CA GLU A 44 7.70 -9.91 3.06
C GLU A 44 8.01 -8.44 2.78
N PRO A 45 9.18 -8.12 2.20
CA PRO A 45 9.51 -6.76 1.79
C PRO A 45 8.41 -6.19 0.88
N ASN A 46 8.05 -4.92 1.09
CA ASN A 46 6.99 -4.22 0.34
C ASN A 46 5.55 -4.75 0.56
N SER A 47 5.33 -5.72 1.45
CA SER A 47 3.99 -6.14 1.82
C SER A 47 3.26 -5.08 2.67
N THR A 48 1.94 -5.13 2.67
CA THR A 48 1.13 -4.30 3.58
C THR A 48 1.46 -4.56 5.06
N LYS A 49 1.78 -5.82 5.40
CA LYS A 49 2.17 -6.21 6.77
C LYS A 49 3.52 -5.59 7.17
N ALA A 50 4.50 -5.58 6.26
CA ALA A 50 5.77 -4.90 6.46
C ALA A 50 5.57 -3.39 6.74
N ARG A 51 4.70 -2.73 5.96
CA ARG A 51 4.35 -1.32 6.18
C ARG A 51 3.71 -1.07 7.54
N GLN A 52 2.71 -1.88 7.92
CA GLN A 52 2.07 -1.76 9.22
C GLN A 52 3.05 -1.97 10.37
N CYS A 53 3.95 -2.95 10.25
CA CYS A 53 5.01 -3.17 11.23
C CYS A 53 5.89 -1.93 11.40
N MET A 54 6.40 -1.36 10.30
CA MET A 54 7.24 -0.16 10.35
C MET A 54 6.50 1.04 10.98
N ARG A 55 5.22 1.25 10.62
CA ARG A 55 4.39 2.30 11.23
C ARG A 55 4.20 2.10 12.73
N SER A 56 4.08 0.86 13.19
CA SER A 56 3.98 0.50 14.61
C SER A 56 5.29 0.74 15.38
N VAL A 57 6.45 0.53 14.74
CA VAL A 57 7.77 0.82 15.34
C VAL A 57 7.95 2.32 15.60
N GLY A 58 7.46 3.18 14.70
CA GLY A 58 7.38 4.62 14.91
C GLY A 58 8.74 5.30 15.11
N LYS A 59 8.88 6.06 16.19
CA LYS A 59 10.07 6.89 16.47
C LYS A 59 11.39 6.12 16.66
N ARG A 60 11.34 4.79 16.76
CA ARG A 60 12.52 3.92 16.87
C ARG A 60 13.21 3.66 15.53
N LEU A 61 12.53 3.98 14.43
CA LEU A 61 13.10 3.96 13.08
C LEU A 61 14.17 5.04 12.94
N SER A 62 15.07 4.88 11.97
CA SER A 62 15.99 5.95 11.59
C SER A 62 15.25 7.20 11.13
N VAL A 63 15.87 8.36 11.34
CA VAL A 63 15.31 9.66 10.92
C VAL A 63 14.98 9.65 9.42
N GLY A 64 15.89 9.12 8.58
CA GLY A 64 15.67 9.04 7.13
C GLY A 64 14.46 8.18 6.76
N CYS A 65 14.23 7.07 7.46
CA CYS A 65 13.04 6.26 7.22
C CYS A 65 11.76 6.96 7.68
N ILE A 66 11.79 7.65 8.83
CA ILE A 66 10.65 8.44 9.32
C ILE A 66 10.27 9.54 8.32
N ASP A 67 11.26 10.26 7.81
CA ASP A 67 11.04 11.33 6.85
C ASP A 67 10.46 10.77 5.54
N ALA A 68 11.02 9.67 5.02
CA ALA A 68 10.50 9.01 3.83
C ALA A 68 9.07 8.49 4.00
N LEU A 69 8.72 7.91 5.16
CA LEU A 69 7.36 7.47 5.46
C LEU A 69 6.40 8.65 5.56
N ALA A 70 6.85 9.79 6.08
CA ALA A 70 6.01 10.97 6.17
C ALA A 70 5.82 11.66 4.81
N ASP A 71 6.87 11.71 3.98
CA ASP A 71 6.80 12.17 2.58
C ASP A 71 5.84 11.32 1.76
N ALA A 72 5.82 10.00 2.01
CA ALA A 72 4.89 9.07 1.38
C ALA A 72 3.46 9.12 1.96
N GLY A 73 3.20 9.95 2.97
CA GLY A 73 1.89 10.05 3.62
C GLY A 73 1.52 8.84 4.48
N GLU A 74 2.45 7.95 4.78
CA GLU A 74 2.22 6.75 5.59
C GLU A 74 2.17 7.08 7.09
N ILE A 75 2.86 8.13 7.53
CA ILE A 75 2.82 8.61 8.92
C ILE A 75 2.70 10.14 8.97
N ARG A 76 2.25 10.66 10.11
CA ARG A 76 2.39 12.11 10.38
C ARG A 76 3.84 12.39 10.76
N ARG A 77 4.43 13.45 10.18
CA ARG A 77 5.77 13.92 10.58
C ARG A 77 5.79 14.13 12.10
N PRO A 78 6.71 13.51 12.84
CA PRO A 78 6.85 13.77 14.26
C PRO A 78 7.31 15.22 14.46
N LYS A 79 6.61 15.98 15.31
CA LYS A 79 7.11 17.27 15.80
C LYS A 79 8.36 16.99 16.63
N ARG A 80 9.47 17.64 16.26
CA ARG A 80 10.74 17.59 16.99
C ARG A 80 10.67 18.47 18.23
#